data_AF-X1HL26-F1
#
_entry.id   AF-X1HL26-F1
#
_cell.length_a   1.000
_cell.length_b   1.000
_cell.length_c   1.000
_cell.angle_alpha   90.00
_cell.angle_beta   90.00
_cell.angle_gamma   90.00
#
_symmetry.space_group_name_H-M   'P 1'
#
loop_
_entity.id
_entity.type
_entity.pdbx_description
1 polymer ?
#
loop_
_entity_poly.entity_id
_entity_poly.type
_entity_poly.pdbx_seq_one_letter_code
_entity_poly.pdbx_strand_id
1 'polypeptide(L)'
;YPYITDNKNTTNHKNHKNTSTTNNTKKHKDIFVSGSSLSEDEKKYCSCVLSVASKQSPTDLRERKYLSKFGDYKKGKYNPYAVCSASTKSSSRQCGTNYDFEAMPDELLRAYVNLMSKSIREKGITVPSDKKYDRKRWLTIVYQYKSLEE
;
A
#
# COMPACT_ATOMS: atom_id res chain seq x y z
N TYR A 1 61.90 -3.82 -12.88
CA TYR A 1 62.22 -4.90 -13.83
C TYR A 1 62.39 -6.20 -13.04
N PRO A 2 61.90 -7.34 -13.56
CA PRO A 2 60.76 -7.55 -14.47
C PRO A 2 59.53 -7.97 -13.61
N TYR A 3 58.48 -8.71 -14.03
CA TYR A 3 57.96 -9.14 -15.34
C TYR A 3 56.40 -9.06 -15.32
N ILE A 4 55.71 -9.66 -16.29
CA ILE A 4 54.23 -9.72 -16.44
C ILE A 4 53.85 -11.14 -16.88
N THR A 5 52.63 -11.59 -16.55
CA THR A 5 51.70 -12.54 -17.24
C THR A 5 50.92 -13.38 -16.20
N ASP A 6 49.65 -13.79 -16.38
CA ASP A 6 48.70 -13.55 -17.47
C ASP A 6 47.22 -13.59 -17.04
N ASN A 7 46.32 -13.19 -17.94
CA ASN A 7 44.86 -13.21 -17.77
C ASN A 7 44.26 -14.60 -17.53
N LYS A 8 43.17 -14.67 -16.74
CA LYS A 8 41.95 -15.39 -17.16
C LYS A 8 40.69 -14.88 -16.45
N ASN A 9 39.84 -14.26 -17.26
CA ASN A 9 38.53 -13.74 -16.91
C ASN A 9 37.52 -14.89 -16.84
N THR A 10 36.71 -14.99 -15.78
CA THR A 10 35.53 -15.88 -15.74
C THR A 10 34.40 -15.22 -14.94
N THR A 11 33.61 -14.41 -15.65
CA THR A 11 32.36 -13.83 -15.17
C THR A 11 31.36 -14.91 -14.81
N ASN A 12 31.18 -15.15 -13.51
CA ASN A 12 30.19 -16.10 -13.00
C ASN A 12 28.78 -15.48 -13.01
N HIS A 13 28.23 -15.29 -14.22
CA HIS A 13 26.82 -14.93 -14.42
C HIS A 13 25.93 -16.08 -13.95
N LYS A 14 25.55 -16.05 -12.66
CA LYS A 14 24.43 -16.86 -12.16
C LYS A 14 23.13 -16.34 -12.78
N ASN A 15 22.80 -16.88 -13.94
CA ASN A 15 21.47 -16.79 -14.53
C ASN A 15 20.46 -17.39 -13.54
N HIS A 16 19.90 -16.55 -12.68
CA HIS A 16 18.68 -16.88 -11.96
C HIS A 16 17.60 -17.11 -13.02
N LYS A 17 17.22 -18.37 -13.20
CA LYS A 17 16.10 -18.75 -14.05
C LYS A 17 14.89 -17.93 -13.62
N ASN A 18 14.39 -17.10 -14.54
CA ASN A 18 13.09 -16.46 -14.40
C ASN A 18 12.02 -17.55 -14.43
N THR A 19 11.75 -18.16 -13.28
CA THR A 19 10.48 -18.86 -13.04
C THR A 19 9.41 -17.77 -13.03
N SER A 20 8.88 -17.47 -14.22
CA SER A 20 7.64 -16.74 -14.40
C SER A 20 6.52 -17.53 -13.76
N THR A 21 6.41 -17.43 -12.43
CA THR A 21 5.30 -17.94 -11.67
C THR A 21 4.08 -17.13 -12.12
N THR A 22 3.22 -17.77 -12.90
CA THR A 22 1.91 -17.28 -13.32
C THR A 22 1.01 -17.13 -12.10
N ASN A 23 1.30 -16.13 -11.29
CA ASN A 23 0.48 -15.71 -10.17
C ASN A 23 -0.79 -15.12 -10.77
N ASN A 24 -1.86 -15.92 -10.72
CA ASN A 24 -3.21 -15.55 -11.09
C ASN A 24 -3.53 -14.15 -10.56
N THR A 25 -3.47 -13.16 -11.45
CA THR A 25 -3.99 -11.82 -11.20
C THR A 25 -5.49 -11.95 -11.11
N LYS A 26 -6.00 -12.23 -9.90
CA LYS A 26 -7.37 -11.87 -9.52
C LYS A 26 -7.52 -10.43 -9.98
N LYS A 27 -8.26 -10.20 -11.07
CA LYS A 27 -8.57 -8.84 -11.55
C LYS A 27 -9.01 -8.08 -10.31
N HIS A 28 -8.25 -7.06 -9.93
CA HIS A 28 -8.71 -6.17 -8.87
C HIS A 28 -10.08 -5.68 -9.33
N LYS A 29 -11.13 -5.99 -8.55
CA LYS A 29 -12.42 -5.35 -8.73
C LYS A 29 -12.14 -3.85 -8.77
N ASP A 30 -12.83 -3.13 -9.65
CA ASP A 30 -12.68 -1.68 -9.64
C ASP A 30 -13.02 -1.18 -8.24
N ILE A 31 -12.06 -0.52 -7.61
CA ILE A 31 -12.19 0.04 -6.26
C ILE A 31 -12.43 1.55 -6.32
N PHE A 32 -12.71 2.09 -7.51
CA PHE A 32 -12.98 3.50 -7.75
C PHE A 32 -14.43 3.73 -8.12
N VAL A 33 -14.97 4.88 -7.71
CA VAL A 33 -16.34 5.29 -8.07
C VAL A 33 -16.45 5.53 -9.58
N SER A 34 -17.62 5.27 -10.15
CA SER A 34 -17.93 5.63 -11.54
C SER A 34 -17.80 7.15 -11.71
N GLY A 35 -16.95 7.58 -12.65
CA GLY A 35 -16.64 9.01 -12.85
C GLY A 35 -15.50 9.56 -11.98
N SER A 36 -14.71 8.69 -11.34
CA SER A 36 -13.47 9.05 -10.62
C SER A 36 -12.60 10.04 -11.42
N SER A 37 -12.17 11.12 -10.75
CA SER A 37 -11.35 12.20 -11.32
C SER A 37 -9.88 11.81 -11.53
N LEU A 38 -9.47 10.64 -11.03
CA LEU A 38 -8.08 10.19 -11.08
C LEU A 38 -7.68 9.76 -12.48
N SER A 39 -6.48 10.16 -12.90
CA SER A 39 -5.80 9.58 -14.05
C SER A 39 -5.47 8.10 -13.84
N GLU A 40 -5.23 7.33 -14.91
CA GLU A 40 -4.92 5.90 -14.79
C GLU A 40 -3.66 5.60 -13.97
N ASP A 41 -2.65 6.49 -13.98
CA ASP A 41 -1.44 6.31 -13.16
C ASP A 41 -1.67 6.67 -11.68
N GLU A 42 -2.59 7.59 -11.40
CA GLU A 42 -3.07 7.83 -10.03
C GLU A 42 -3.94 6.67 -9.52
N LYS A 43 -4.82 6.09 -10.35
CA LYS A 43 -5.56 4.87 -9.98
C LYS A 43 -4.61 3.71 -9.65
N LYS A 44 -3.55 3.52 -10.45
CA LYS A 44 -2.47 2.56 -10.15
C LYS A 44 -1.78 2.89 -8.82
N TYR A 45 -1.45 4.16 -8.58
CA TYR A 45 -0.84 4.61 -7.32
C TYR A 45 -1.74 4.31 -6.11
N CYS A 46 -3.01 4.74 -6.14
CA CYS A 46 -3.98 4.54 -5.06
C CYS A 46 -4.23 3.03 -4.80
N SER A 47 -4.39 2.23 -5.86
CA SER A 47 -4.50 0.76 -5.76
C SER A 47 -3.27 0.12 -5.15
N CYS A 48 -2.07 0.57 -5.55
CA CYS A 48 -0.82 0.12 -4.97
C CYS A 48 -0.76 0.44 -3.46
N VAL A 49 -1.12 1.66 -3.06
CA VAL A 49 -1.05 2.10 -1.64
C VAL A 49 -1.86 1.17 -0.74
N LEU A 50 -3.10 0.82 -1.13
CA LEU A 50 -3.91 -0.14 -0.37
C LEU A 50 -3.36 -1.57 -0.44
N SER A 51 -2.83 -2.01 -1.59
CA SER A 51 -2.21 -3.34 -1.78
C SER A 51 -0.90 -3.53 -1.03
N VAL A 52 -0.15 -2.46 -0.75
CA VAL A 52 1.06 -2.47 0.09
C VAL A 52 0.69 -2.32 1.57
N ALA A 53 -0.37 -1.57 1.89
CA ALA A 53 -0.88 -1.47 3.25
C ALA A 53 -1.53 -2.79 3.73
N SER A 54 -2.33 -3.48 2.92
CA SER A 54 -3.01 -4.74 3.31
C SER A 54 -2.04 -5.88 3.68
N LYS A 55 -0.79 -5.82 3.22
CA LYS A 55 0.29 -6.77 3.52
C LYS A 55 1.03 -6.48 4.82
N GLN A 56 0.76 -5.35 5.48
CA GLN A 56 1.43 -4.92 6.70
C GLN A 56 0.56 -5.12 7.94
N SER A 57 1.20 -5.20 9.11
CA SER A 57 0.45 -5.37 10.37
C SER A 57 -0.45 -4.14 10.63
N PRO A 58 -1.70 -4.33 11.08
CA PRO A 58 -2.59 -3.22 11.43
C PRO A 58 -1.96 -2.28 12.46
N THR A 59 -1.16 -2.79 13.40
CA THR A 59 -0.42 -2.01 14.39
C THR A 59 0.65 -1.13 13.77
N ASP A 60 1.44 -1.63 12.81
CA ASP A 60 2.48 -0.82 12.16
C ASP A 60 1.90 0.30 11.29
N LEU A 61 0.76 0.05 10.63
CA LEU A 61 0.00 1.08 9.92
C LEU A 61 -0.55 2.13 10.88
N ARG A 62 -1.25 1.69 11.94
CA ARG A 62 -1.93 2.54 12.93
C ARG A 62 -1.00 3.50 13.65
N GLU A 63 0.19 3.01 13.99
CA GLU A 63 1.22 3.79 14.69
C GLU A 63 2.15 4.52 13.71
N ARG A 64 1.92 4.38 12.40
CA ARG A 64 2.76 4.89 11.30
C ARG A 64 4.25 4.56 11.50
N LYS A 65 4.56 3.35 11.99
CA LYS A 65 5.94 2.90 12.27
C LYS A 65 6.84 2.95 11.02
N TYR A 66 6.25 2.85 9.84
CA TYR A 66 6.89 3.05 8.53
C TYR A 66 7.42 4.47 8.26
N LEU A 67 7.07 5.47 9.10
CA LEU A 67 7.62 6.84 9.07
C LEU A 67 8.76 7.08 10.08
N SER A 68 9.10 6.09 10.91
CA SER A 68 10.11 6.30 11.96
C SER A 68 11.51 6.54 11.34
N LYS A 69 12.26 7.49 11.92
CA LYS A 69 13.62 7.85 11.46
C LYS A 69 14.62 6.69 11.53
N PHE A 70 14.34 5.72 12.42
CA PHE A 70 15.07 4.45 12.55
C PHE A 70 14.35 3.30 11.82
N GLY A 71 13.63 3.61 10.74
CA GLY A 71 12.73 2.72 10.03
C GLY A 71 13.37 1.36 9.75
N ASP A 72 12.86 0.32 10.42
CA ASP A 72 13.37 -1.04 10.31
C ASP A 72 12.81 -1.70 9.04
N TYR A 73 13.21 -1.15 7.88
CA TYR A 73 12.84 -1.62 6.53
C TYR A 73 13.14 -3.13 6.35
N LYS A 74 14.07 -3.67 7.16
CA LYS A 74 14.45 -5.09 7.21
C LYS A 74 13.34 -6.00 7.76
N LYS A 75 12.30 -5.46 8.40
CA LYS A 75 11.16 -6.23 8.97
C LYS A 75 9.85 -6.08 8.20
N GLY A 76 9.92 -5.80 6.88
CA GLY A 76 8.74 -5.69 6.01
C GLY A 76 7.88 -4.44 6.27
N LYS A 77 8.43 -3.45 6.98
CA LYS A 77 7.74 -2.19 7.31
C LYS A 77 8.04 -1.16 6.24
N TYR A 78 7.19 -1.14 5.21
CA TYR A 78 7.35 -0.27 4.05
C TYR A 78 6.42 0.92 4.15
N ASN A 79 6.91 2.12 3.82
CA ASN A 79 6.02 3.26 3.61
C ASN A 79 5.20 3.03 2.32
N PRO A 80 3.87 2.78 2.37
CA PRO A 80 3.10 2.43 1.19
C PRO A 80 3.17 3.51 0.12
N TYR A 81 3.11 4.78 0.54
CA TYR A 81 3.18 5.93 -0.36
C TYR A 81 4.53 6.04 -1.07
N ALA A 82 5.64 5.77 -0.38
CA ALA A 82 6.97 5.84 -0.98
C ALA A 82 7.21 4.69 -1.97
N VAL A 83 6.84 3.45 -1.60
CA VAL A 83 6.93 2.28 -2.49
C VAL A 83 6.10 2.52 -3.76
N CYS A 84 4.87 2.97 -3.59
CA CYS A 84 3.96 3.16 -4.72
C CYS A 84 4.33 4.35 -5.59
N SER A 85 4.83 5.46 -5.02
CA SER A 85 5.30 6.58 -5.84
C SER A 85 6.51 6.20 -6.68
N ALA A 86 7.48 5.47 -6.11
CA ALA A 86 8.62 4.95 -6.87
C ALA A 86 8.19 3.94 -7.96
N SER A 87 7.21 3.07 -7.65
CA SER A 87 6.75 2.02 -8.58
C SER A 87 5.84 2.53 -9.70
N THR A 88 4.99 3.54 -9.46
CA THR A 88 4.03 4.05 -10.45
C THR A 88 4.46 5.36 -11.09
N LYS A 89 5.53 5.99 -10.58
CA LYS A 89 6.00 7.33 -10.98
C LYS A 89 4.92 8.42 -10.86
N SER A 90 3.93 8.20 -9.99
CA SER A 90 2.79 9.06 -9.76
C SER A 90 2.55 9.24 -8.25
N SER A 91 1.64 10.14 -7.89
CA SER A 91 1.12 10.30 -6.54
C SER A 91 -0.22 11.01 -6.61
N SER A 92 -1.18 10.63 -5.76
CA SER A 92 -2.43 11.40 -5.60
C SER A 92 -2.75 11.65 -4.14
N ARG A 93 -3.32 12.84 -3.88
CA ARG A 93 -3.96 13.19 -2.61
C ARG A 93 -5.46 12.85 -2.61
N GLN A 94 -6.04 12.58 -3.78
CA GLN A 94 -7.47 12.37 -3.99
C GLN A 94 -7.89 10.90 -3.98
N CYS A 95 -7.00 9.98 -3.54
CA CYS A 95 -7.35 8.56 -3.44
C CYS A 95 -8.62 8.33 -2.58
N GLY A 96 -8.68 8.95 -1.40
CA GLY A 96 -9.76 8.75 -0.42
C GLY A 96 -11.14 9.24 -0.85
N THR A 97 -11.22 10.22 -1.77
CA THR A 97 -12.48 10.73 -2.32
C THR A 97 -12.96 9.96 -3.56
N ASN A 98 -12.06 9.21 -4.21
CA ASN A 98 -12.36 8.49 -5.44
C ASN A 98 -12.53 6.98 -5.25
N TYR A 99 -12.34 6.45 -4.03
CA TYR A 99 -12.58 5.04 -3.73
C TYR A 99 -14.08 4.72 -3.61
N ASP A 100 -14.50 3.63 -4.24
CA ASP A 100 -15.78 2.97 -3.96
C ASP A 100 -15.59 2.00 -2.78
N PHE A 101 -15.89 2.47 -1.57
CA PHE A 101 -15.77 1.67 -0.35
C PHE A 101 -16.78 0.52 -0.28
N GLU A 102 -17.95 0.63 -0.93
CA GLU A 102 -18.99 -0.41 -0.95
C GLU A 102 -18.61 -1.58 -1.85
N ALA A 103 -17.95 -1.32 -2.98
CA ALA A 103 -17.35 -2.35 -3.83
C ALA A 103 -15.98 -2.86 -3.31
N MET A 104 -15.28 -2.08 -2.49
CA MET A 104 -13.94 -2.38 -2.01
C MET A 104 -13.87 -3.69 -1.21
N PRO A 105 -12.98 -4.64 -1.57
CA PRO A 105 -12.72 -5.86 -0.79
C PRO A 105 -12.34 -5.58 0.66
N ASP A 106 -12.80 -6.42 1.59
CA ASP A 106 -12.63 -6.28 3.04
C ASP A 106 -11.17 -6.04 3.46
N GLU A 107 -10.21 -6.70 2.82
CA GLU A 107 -8.77 -6.54 3.06
C GLU A 107 -8.28 -5.10 2.76
N LEU A 108 -8.79 -4.49 1.69
CA LEU A 108 -8.41 -3.15 1.26
C LEU A 108 -9.16 -2.08 2.08
N LEU A 109 -10.42 -2.33 2.44
CA LEU A 109 -11.18 -1.48 3.37
C LEU A 109 -10.51 -1.44 4.75
N ARG A 110 -10.04 -2.61 5.23
CA ARG A 110 -9.22 -2.70 6.45
C ARG A 110 -7.90 -1.96 6.30
N ALA A 111 -7.20 -2.12 5.18
CA ALA A 111 -5.97 -1.40 4.91
C ALA A 111 -6.17 0.12 4.96
N TYR A 112 -7.22 0.64 4.32
CA TYR A 112 -7.56 2.08 4.29
C TYR A 112 -7.78 2.64 5.69
N VAL A 113 -8.72 2.07 6.46
CA VAL A 113 -9.03 2.58 7.81
C VAL A 113 -7.83 2.41 8.77
N ASN A 114 -7.02 1.35 8.63
CA ASN A 114 -5.80 1.20 9.43
C ASN A 114 -4.76 2.30 9.10
N LEU A 115 -4.55 2.59 7.81
CA LEU A 115 -3.65 3.64 7.30
C LEU A 115 -4.10 5.06 7.72
N MET A 116 -5.41 5.32 7.68
CA MET A 116 -6.03 6.59 8.08
C MET A 116 -6.29 6.69 9.59
N SER A 117 -6.10 5.62 10.37
CA SER A 117 -6.56 5.51 11.77
C SER A 117 -6.01 6.55 12.74
N LYS A 118 -4.88 7.21 12.44
CA LYS A 118 -4.40 8.36 13.21
C LYS A 118 -5.34 9.55 13.01
N SER A 119 -5.59 9.93 11.76
CA SER A 119 -6.47 11.04 11.38
C SER A 119 -7.93 10.79 11.76
N ILE A 120 -8.40 9.55 11.66
CA ILE A 120 -9.72 9.12 12.17
C ILE A 120 -9.83 9.35 13.69
N ARG A 121 -8.79 9.02 14.46
CA ARG A 121 -8.76 9.23 15.91
C ARG A 121 -8.57 10.68 16.32
N GLU A 122 -7.86 11.48 15.53
CA GLU A 122 -7.75 12.94 15.71
C GLU A 122 -9.12 13.65 15.54
N LYS A 123 -10.06 13.04 14.80
CA LYS A 123 -11.46 13.45 14.69
C LYS A 123 -12.39 12.85 15.76
N GLY A 124 -11.83 12.18 16.79
CA GLY A 124 -12.60 11.58 17.89
C GLY A 124 -13.24 10.21 17.58
N ILE A 125 -13.07 9.66 16.37
CA ILE A 125 -13.70 8.39 15.97
C ILE A 125 -12.87 7.20 16.46
N THR A 126 -13.53 6.27 17.16
CA THR A 126 -12.87 5.07 17.73
C THR A 126 -12.71 3.95 16.70
N VAL A 127 -11.47 3.70 16.27
CA VAL A 127 -11.14 2.56 15.39
C VAL A 127 -10.95 1.27 16.22
N PRO A 128 -11.81 0.24 16.08
CA PRO A 128 -11.72 -1.00 16.85
C PRO A 128 -10.47 -1.81 16.50
N SER A 129 -10.12 -2.79 17.33
CA SER A 129 -9.10 -3.78 16.97
C SER A 129 -9.54 -4.58 15.74
N ASP A 130 -8.59 -4.89 14.87
CA ASP A 130 -8.80 -5.63 13.61
C ASP A 130 -9.29 -7.08 13.86
N LYS A 131 -9.08 -7.61 15.08
CA LYS A 131 -9.70 -8.88 15.56
C LYS A 131 -11.22 -8.81 15.73
N LYS A 132 -11.80 -7.61 15.74
CA LYS A 132 -13.25 -7.33 15.81
C LYS A 132 -13.71 -6.70 14.48
N TYR A 133 -13.26 -7.26 13.36
CA TYR A 133 -13.69 -6.81 12.04
C TYR A 133 -15.19 -7.07 11.84
N ASP A 134 -15.88 -6.07 11.31
CA ASP A 134 -17.26 -6.12 10.85
C ASP A 134 -17.39 -5.11 9.71
N ARG A 135 -17.80 -5.55 8.51
CA ARG A 135 -17.79 -4.71 7.32
C ARG A 135 -18.63 -3.44 7.51
N LYS A 136 -19.85 -3.59 8.06
CA LYS A 136 -20.78 -2.48 8.29
C LYS A 136 -20.19 -1.41 9.22
N ARG A 137 -19.56 -1.82 10.33
CA ARG A 137 -18.86 -0.92 11.25
C ARG A 137 -17.68 -0.22 10.61
N TRP A 138 -16.90 -0.89 9.77
CA TRP A 138 -15.75 -0.27 9.10
C TRP A 138 -16.18 0.73 8.03
N LEU A 139 -17.23 0.43 7.26
CA LEU A 139 -17.88 1.40 6.36
C LEU A 139 -18.42 2.61 7.14
N THR A 140 -19.10 2.37 8.27
CA THR A 140 -19.59 3.45 9.15
C THR A 140 -18.47 4.38 9.60
N ILE A 141 -17.30 3.83 9.98
CA ILE A 141 -16.11 4.62 10.37
C ILE A 141 -15.58 5.43 9.18
N VAL A 142 -15.55 4.87 7.97
CA VAL A 142 -15.12 5.61 6.76
C VAL A 142 -16.07 6.78 6.49
N TYR A 143 -17.38 6.54 6.45
CA TYR A 143 -18.35 7.59 6.14
C TYR A 143 -18.40 8.69 7.20
N GLN A 144 -18.37 8.33 8.49
CA GLN A 144 -18.26 9.31 9.59
C GLN A 144 -16.98 10.15 9.52
N TYR A 145 -15.86 9.56 9.06
CA TYR A 145 -14.63 10.31 8.88
C TYR A 145 -14.70 11.21 7.64
N LYS A 146 -15.24 10.71 6.52
CA LYS A 146 -15.39 11.47 5.28
C LYS A 146 -16.29 12.70 5.44
N SER A 147 -17.40 12.58 6.18
CA SER A 147 -18.32 13.71 6.48
C SER A 147 -17.75 14.74 7.45
N LEU A 148 -16.48 14.62 7.85
CA LEU A 148 -15.73 15.59 8.67
C LEU A 148 -14.50 16.15 7.92
N GLU A 149 -14.34 15.80 6.64
CA GLU A 149 -13.35 16.38 5.72
C GLU A 149 -13.98 17.36 4.71
N GLU A 150 -15.32 17.41 4.66
CA GLU A 150 -16.16 18.31 3.86
C GLU A 150 -16.62 19.51 4.70
#